data_AF-A0A964VF94-F1
#
_entry.id   AF-A0A964VF94-F1
#
_cell.length_a   1.000
_cell.length_b   1.000
_cell.length_c   1.000
_cell.angle_alpha   90.00
_cell.angle_beta   90.00
_cell.angle_gamma   90.00
#
_symmetry.space_group_name_H-M   'P 1'
#
loop_
_entity.id
_entity.type
_entity.pdbx_description
1 polymer ?
#
loop_
_entity_poly.entity_id
_entity_poly.type
_entity_poly.pdbx_seq_one_letter_code
_entity_poly.pdbx_strand_id
1 'polypeptide(L)'
;MAPDGDLGRARAEELRASAAALGIEEVILMDHPDGSLRWVDALEGEIAEVLRCHRPGAVITFDIDGLYWHGDHIGVHERTTQAVVALGPEAPPLYYVRMPEGAMRGAAEAAHTRGGGPPESSLWGISPDAFGHASPPPSFSIDVRGWAGRKLAALRCHKTQAGSGSPFVWLDESDVRRWLGLELFRRAPIETAGGDVLERLAGVLSGGEA
;
A
#
# COMPACT_ATOMS: atom_id res chain seq x y z
N MET A 1 2.73 -12.76 -25.47
CA MET A 1 3.39 -11.73 -24.65
C MET A 1 2.91 -10.40 -25.21
N ALA A 2 2.07 -9.67 -24.47
CA ALA A 2 1.63 -8.35 -24.91
C ALA A 2 2.86 -7.41 -24.90
N PRO A 3 3.04 -6.53 -25.91
CA PRO A 3 4.13 -5.56 -25.90
C PRO A 3 4.00 -4.63 -24.68
N ASP A 4 5.11 -4.14 -24.12
CA ASP A 4 5.14 -3.43 -22.83
C ASP A 4 4.15 -2.25 -22.72
N GLY A 5 3.88 -1.54 -23.82
CA GLY A 5 2.88 -0.46 -23.85
C GLY A 5 1.43 -0.91 -23.67
N ASP A 6 1.11 -2.15 -24.04
CA ASP A 6 -0.20 -2.76 -23.83
C ASP A 6 -0.38 -3.17 -22.35
N LEU A 7 0.69 -3.62 -21.70
CA LEU A 7 0.68 -3.99 -20.28
C LEU A 7 0.47 -2.78 -19.36
N GLY A 8 1.16 -1.66 -19.62
CA GLY A 8 0.99 -0.42 -18.84
C GLY A 8 -0.45 0.09 -18.90
N ARG A 9 -1.05 0.11 -20.10
CA ARG A 9 -2.46 0.49 -20.30
C ARG A 9 -3.41 -0.44 -19.54
N ALA A 10 -3.23 -1.76 -19.67
CA ALA A 10 -4.05 -2.74 -18.97
C ALA A 10 -3.99 -2.53 -17.45
N ARG A 11 -2.78 -2.37 -16.88
CA ARG A 11 -2.61 -2.13 -15.43
C ARG A 11 -3.22 -0.81 -14.97
N ALA A 12 -3.23 0.22 -15.81
CA ALA A 12 -3.91 1.48 -15.50
C ALA A 12 -5.45 1.32 -15.44
N GLU A 13 -6.03 0.50 -16.33
CA GLU A 13 -7.46 0.17 -16.28
C GLU A 13 -7.80 -0.69 -15.06
N GLU A 14 -6.94 -1.65 -14.71
CA GLU A 14 -7.07 -2.47 -13.50
C GLU A 14 -7.00 -1.65 -12.22
N LEU A 15 -6.08 -0.67 -12.15
CA LEU A 15 -5.96 0.25 -11.02
C LEU A 15 -7.24 1.08 -10.83
N ARG A 16 -7.81 1.61 -11.92
CA ARG A 16 -9.08 2.37 -11.84
C ARG A 16 -10.24 1.48 -11.38
N ALA A 17 -10.30 0.23 -11.83
CA ALA A 17 -11.32 -0.71 -11.37
C ALA A 17 -11.15 -1.06 -9.88
N SER A 18 -9.91 -1.26 -9.43
CA SER A 18 -9.56 -1.49 -8.03
C SER A 18 -9.96 -0.31 -7.14
N ALA A 19 -9.64 0.92 -7.58
CA ALA A 19 -10.02 2.16 -6.92
C ALA A 19 -11.55 2.28 -6.78
N ALA A 20 -12.30 2.02 -7.86
CA ALA A 20 -13.76 2.03 -7.83
C ALA A 20 -14.34 0.99 -6.85
N ALA A 21 -13.75 -0.20 -6.75
CA ALA A 21 -14.17 -1.23 -5.79
C ALA A 21 -13.95 -0.81 -4.32
N LEU A 22 -12.92 0.00 -4.06
CA LEU A 22 -12.65 0.60 -2.75
C LEU A 22 -13.51 1.84 -2.47
N GLY A 23 -14.16 2.40 -3.49
CA GLY A 23 -14.92 3.65 -3.39
C GLY A 23 -14.04 4.91 -3.47
N ILE A 24 -12.86 4.80 -4.08
CA ILE A 24 -11.98 5.93 -4.38
C ILE A 24 -12.54 6.67 -5.60
N GLU A 25 -12.77 7.96 -5.46
CA GLU A 25 -13.37 8.81 -6.50
C GLU A 25 -12.38 9.22 -7.59
N GLU A 26 -11.13 9.50 -7.20
CA GLU A 26 -10.12 10.06 -8.09
C GLU A 26 -8.83 9.22 -8.08
N VAL A 27 -8.30 8.96 -9.27
CA VAL A 27 -7.00 8.31 -9.48
C VAL A 27 -6.16 9.20 -10.38
N ILE A 28 -5.08 9.75 -9.82
CA ILE A 28 -4.07 10.51 -10.54
C ILE A 28 -2.94 9.55 -10.90
N LEU A 29 -2.68 9.36 -12.20
CA LEU A 29 -1.62 8.49 -12.70
C LEU A 29 -0.54 9.35 -13.37
N MET A 30 0.64 9.39 -12.76
CA MET A 30 1.82 10.07 -13.31
C MET A 30 2.49 9.17 -14.36
N ASP A 31 2.99 9.75 -15.45
CA ASP A 31 3.52 9.02 -16.61
C ASP A 31 5.04 8.79 -16.47
N HIS A 32 5.42 7.99 -15.48
CA HIS A 32 6.80 7.58 -15.23
C HIS A 32 7.01 6.09 -15.49
N PRO A 33 8.19 5.68 -16.01
CA PRO A 33 8.50 4.27 -16.18
C PRO A 33 8.67 3.54 -14.82
N ASP A 34 8.18 2.31 -14.77
CA ASP A 34 8.37 1.37 -13.66
C ASP A 34 9.86 1.04 -13.47
N GLY A 35 10.30 0.84 -12.22
CA GLY A 35 11.63 0.41 -11.81
C GLY A 35 12.69 1.49 -11.60
N SER A 36 12.39 2.77 -11.85
CA SER A 36 13.38 3.86 -11.79
C SER A 36 12.92 5.15 -11.12
N LEU A 37 11.79 5.13 -10.38
CA LEU A 37 11.18 6.32 -9.78
C LEU A 37 12.11 7.08 -8.84
N ARG A 38 13.04 6.39 -8.17
CA ARG A 38 14.03 7.03 -7.28
C ARG A 38 14.92 8.05 -8.01
N TRP A 39 15.14 7.84 -9.31
CA TRP A 39 16.00 8.66 -10.17
C TRP A 39 15.25 9.69 -11.00
N VAL A 40 13.94 9.84 -10.78
CA VAL A 40 13.11 10.84 -11.46
C VAL A 40 13.21 12.17 -10.70
N ASP A 41 13.92 13.15 -11.27
CA ASP A 41 14.13 14.46 -10.64
C ASP A 41 12.83 15.26 -10.46
N ALA A 42 11.87 15.11 -11.38
CA ALA A 42 10.62 15.88 -11.36
C ALA A 42 9.60 15.39 -10.31
N LEU A 43 9.78 14.17 -9.78
CA LEU A 43 8.75 13.47 -8.99
C LEU A 43 8.36 14.23 -7.71
N GLU A 44 9.32 14.85 -7.03
CA GLU A 44 9.04 15.67 -5.84
C GLU A 44 8.12 16.86 -6.17
N GLY A 45 8.43 17.57 -7.26
CA GLY A 45 7.66 18.75 -7.69
C GLY A 45 6.24 18.40 -8.12
N GLU A 46 6.07 17.27 -8.81
CA GLU A 46 4.76 16.76 -9.22
C GLU A 46 3.91 16.34 -8.02
N ILE A 47 4.50 15.63 -7.04
CA ILE A 47 3.81 15.30 -5.79
C ILE A 47 3.42 16.58 -5.04
N ALA A 48 4.34 17.56 -4.93
CA ALA A 48 4.06 18.83 -4.26
C ALA A 48 2.92 19.61 -4.93
N GLU A 49 2.81 19.57 -6.27
CA GLU A 49 1.68 20.16 -6.99
C GLU A 49 0.36 19.48 -6.61
N VAL A 50 0.30 18.14 -6.61
CA VAL A 50 -0.90 17.40 -6.19
C VAL A 50 -1.29 17.77 -4.75
N LEU A 51 -0.33 17.82 -3.83
CA LEU A 51 -0.61 18.20 -2.44
C LEU A 51 -1.17 19.63 -2.32
N ARG A 52 -0.65 20.58 -3.10
CA ARG A 52 -1.15 21.97 -3.13
C ARG A 52 -2.54 22.08 -3.74
N CYS A 53 -2.81 21.36 -4.82
CA CYS A 53 -4.11 21.39 -5.49
C CYS A 53 -5.21 20.77 -4.63
N HIS A 54 -4.96 19.58 -4.05
CA HIS A 54 -5.99 18.83 -3.34
C HIS A 54 -6.09 19.18 -1.86
N ARG A 55 -5.04 19.74 -1.25
CA ARG A 55 -4.96 20.08 0.18
C ARG A 55 -5.50 18.96 1.07
N PRO A 56 -4.94 17.74 0.97
CA PRO A 56 -5.49 16.58 1.64
C PRO A 56 -5.42 16.73 3.17
N GLY A 57 -6.35 16.11 3.90
CA GLY A 57 -6.31 16.12 5.37
C GLY A 57 -5.22 15.22 5.98
N ALA A 58 -4.67 14.29 5.18
CA ALA A 58 -3.59 13.38 5.55
C ALA A 58 -2.92 12.84 4.28
N VAL A 59 -1.65 12.45 4.37
CA VAL A 59 -0.91 11.78 3.30
C VAL A 59 -0.42 10.43 3.80
N ILE A 60 -0.63 9.37 3.00
CA ILE A 60 -0.12 8.03 3.26
C ILE A 60 0.87 7.67 2.16
N THR A 61 2.06 7.20 2.53
CA THR A 61 3.09 6.73 1.60
C THR A 61 3.89 5.56 2.20
N PHE A 62 4.89 5.05 1.51
CA PHE A 62 5.76 4.00 2.04
C PHE A 62 6.69 4.52 3.15
N ASP A 63 7.15 3.64 4.03
CA ASP A 63 8.27 3.95 4.94
C ASP A 63 9.63 3.71 4.24
N ILE A 64 10.72 3.95 4.96
CA ILE A 64 12.10 3.85 4.46
C ILE A 64 12.46 2.47 3.89
N ASP A 65 11.75 1.42 4.32
CA ASP A 65 11.91 0.05 3.84
C ASP A 65 11.15 -0.24 2.54
N GLY A 66 10.28 0.68 2.08
CA GLY A 66 9.48 0.46 0.88
C GLY A 66 8.58 -0.79 0.96
N LEU A 67 8.22 -1.23 2.17
CA LEU A 67 7.59 -2.51 2.51
C LEU A 67 8.43 -3.78 2.27
N TYR A 68 9.28 -3.82 1.25
CA TYR A 68 10.10 -4.98 0.86
C TYR A 68 11.36 -4.61 0.07
N TRP A 69 11.86 -3.38 0.27
CA TRP A 69 13.10 -2.83 -0.30
C TRP A 69 13.09 -2.61 -1.83
N HIS A 70 11.91 -2.43 -2.43
CA HIS A 70 11.81 -2.05 -3.84
C HIS A 70 12.28 -0.61 -4.07
N GLY A 71 13.13 -0.41 -5.07
CA GLY A 71 13.73 0.90 -5.38
C GLY A 71 12.68 2.00 -5.62
N ASP A 72 11.58 1.68 -6.29
CA ASP A 72 10.51 2.66 -6.53
C ASP A 72 9.74 3.02 -5.28
N HIS A 73 9.48 2.06 -4.39
CA HIS A 73 8.77 2.35 -3.15
C HIS A 73 9.61 3.26 -2.25
N ILE A 74 10.92 3.03 -2.22
CA ILE A 74 11.89 3.91 -1.54
C ILE A 74 11.93 5.28 -2.21
N GLY A 75 11.95 5.34 -3.54
CA GLY A 75 11.88 6.61 -4.28
C GLY A 75 10.62 7.41 -3.95
N VAL A 76 9.45 6.77 -3.96
CA VAL A 76 8.17 7.38 -3.59
C VAL A 76 8.17 7.83 -2.12
N HIS A 77 8.71 7.04 -1.20
CA HIS A 77 8.92 7.45 0.20
C HIS A 77 9.75 8.73 0.29
N GLU A 78 10.93 8.76 -0.34
CA GLU A 78 11.86 9.89 -0.31
C GLU A 78 11.20 11.15 -0.86
N ARG A 79 10.61 11.08 -2.06
CA ARG A 79 10.01 12.25 -2.74
C ARG A 79 8.73 12.74 -2.09
N THR A 80 7.89 11.85 -1.58
CA THR A 80 6.67 12.25 -0.86
C THR A 80 7.04 12.96 0.45
N THR A 81 8.03 12.43 1.17
CA THR A 81 8.50 13.03 2.43
C THR A 81 9.10 14.42 2.19
N GLN A 82 9.95 14.56 1.17
CA GLN A 82 10.52 15.85 0.77
C GLN A 82 9.43 16.86 0.40
N ALA A 83 8.45 16.45 -0.42
CA ALA A 83 7.33 17.31 -0.81
C ALA A 83 6.51 17.79 0.39
N VAL A 84 6.20 16.91 1.36
CA VAL A 84 5.50 17.30 2.59
C VAL A 84 6.33 18.27 3.43
N VAL A 85 7.63 18.01 3.62
CA VAL A 85 8.53 18.92 4.37
C VAL A 85 8.61 20.29 3.71
N ALA A 86 8.65 20.36 2.38
CA ALA A 86 8.73 21.59 1.63
C ALA A 86 7.47 22.49 1.78
N LEU A 87 6.31 21.91 2.12
CA LEU A 87 5.10 22.67 2.43
C LEU A 87 5.17 23.38 3.79
N GLY A 88 6.13 23.02 4.66
CA GLY A 88 6.36 23.66 5.95
C GLY A 88 5.28 23.34 6.99
N PRO A 89 5.07 24.22 8.00
CA PRO A 89 4.18 23.94 9.13
C PRO A 89 2.74 23.62 8.73
N GLU A 90 2.23 24.17 7.63
CA GLU A 90 0.86 23.94 7.14
C GLU A 90 0.69 22.61 6.38
N ALA A 91 1.75 21.80 6.30
CA ALA A 91 1.68 20.51 5.65
C ALA A 91 0.67 19.57 6.36
N PRO A 92 0.02 18.67 5.60
CA PRO A 92 -0.80 17.62 6.20
C PRO A 92 0.06 16.61 6.96
N PRO A 93 -0.49 15.91 7.97
CA PRO A 93 0.20 14.83 8.64
C PRO A 93 0.56 13.73 7.63
N LEU A 94 1.80 13.26 7.73
CA LEU A 94 2.34 12.20 6.90
C LEU A 94 2.39 10.89 7.69
N TYR A 95 1.88 9.83 7.06
CA TYR A 95 1.83 8.49 7.62
C TYR A 95 2.53 7.52 6.68
N TYR A 96 3.37 6.67 7.25
CA TYR A 96 4.03 5.60 6.53
C TYR A 96 3.25 4.30 6.73
N VAL A 97 2.78 3.70 5.63
CA VAL A 97 2.15 2.38 5.64
C VAL A 97 3.19 1.30 5.85
N ARG A 98 2.85 0.32 6.67
CA ARG A 98 3.73 -0.80 7.07
C ARG A 98 2.97 -2.11 6.95
N MET A 99 3.70 -3.21 6.86
CA MET A 99 3.11 -4.54 6.83
C MET A 99 3.56 -5.37 8.04
N PRO A 100 2.66 -6.14 8.69
CA PRO A 100 3.07 -7.05 9.75
C PRO A 100 4.01 -8.12 9.20
N GLU A 101 5.10 -8.38 9.90
CA GLU A 101 6.01 -9.49 9.58
C GLU A 101 5.24 -10.82 9.59
N GLY A 102 5.50 -11.67 8.58
CA GLY A 102 4.83 -12.96 8.42
C GLY A 102 3.41 -12.89 7.84
N ALA A 103 2.80 -11.72 7.67
CA ALA A 103 1.47 -11.60 7.06
C ALA A 103 1.43 -12.13 5.62
N MET A 104 2.43 -11.80 4.80
CA MET A 104 2.53 -12.33 3.43
C MET A 104 2.86 -13.81 3.40
N ARG A 105 3.67 -14.32 4.33
CA ARG A 105 3.90 -15.76 4.48
C ARG A 105 2.60 -16.49 4.78
N GLY A 106 1.82 -16.02 5.76
CA GLY A 106 0.53 -16.62 6.08
C GLY A 106 -0.47 -16.56 4.92
N ALA A 107 -0.48 -15.47 4.16
CA ALA A 107 -1.27 -15.37 2.93
C ALA A 107 -0.80 -16.37 1.85
N ALA A 108 0.50 -16.51 1.63
CA ALA A 108 1.06 -17.47 0.66
C ALA A 108 0.73 -18.93 1.05
N GLU A 109 0.86 -19.27 2.33
CA GLU A 109 0.48 -20.59 2.86
C GLU A 109 -1.02 -20.86 2.71
N ALA A 110 -1.88 -19.88 2.99
CA ALA A 110 -3.32 -19.97 2.81
C ALA A 110 -3.75 -20.11 1.33
N ALA A 111 -3.01 -19.47 0.42
CA ALA A 111 -3.20 -19.64 -1.01
C ALA A 111 -2.79 -21.06 -1.45
N HIS A 112 -1.67 -21.57 -0.95
CA HIS A 112 -1.19 -22.92 -1.27
C HIS A 112 -2.19 -24.01 -0.88
N THR A 113 -2.76 -23.94 0.33
CA THR A 113 -3.79 -24.91 0.78
C THR A 113 -5.05 -24.91 -0.08
N ARG A 114 -5.26 -23.85 -0.88
CA ARG A 114 -6.39 -23.69 -1.80
C ARG A 114 -6.06 -24.00 -3.26
N GLY A 115 -4.88 -24.56 -3.54
CA GLY A 115 -4.47 -24.96 -4.90
C GLY A 115 -3.54 -23.95 -5.58
N GLY A 116 -3.11 -22.91 -4.87
CA GLY A 116 -2.04 -22.03 -5.32
C GLY A 116 -0.67 -22.72 -5.37
N GLY A 117 0.29 -22.05 -6.00
CA GLY A 117 1.67 -22.50 -6.07
C GLY A 117 2.30 -22.70 -4.68
N PRO A 118 3.50 -23.31 -4.61
CA PRO A 118 4.22 -23.48 -3.34
C PRO A 118 4.35 -22.15 -2.57
N PRO A 119 4.28 -22.12 -1.24
CA PRO A 119 4.38 -20.87 -0.49
C PRO A 119 5.76 -20.19 -0.63
N GLU A 120 6.78 -20.93 -1.08
CA GLU A 120 8.10 -20.42 -1.46
C GLU A 120 8.11 -19.79 -2.86
N SER A 121 7.05 -19.99 -3.65
CA SER A 121 6.91 -19.33 -4.95
C SER A 121 6.77 -17.83 -4.74
N SER A 122 7.61 -17.10 -5.45
CA SER A 122 7.87 -15.70 -5.17
C SER A 122 6.73 -14.80 -5.63
N LEU A 123 6.35 -13.86 -4.76
CA LEU A 123 5.47 -12.74 -5.07
C LEU A 123 6.21 -11.80 -6.03
N TRP A 124 6.06 -12.00 -7.35
CA TRP A 124 6.80 -11.21 -8.36
C TRP A 124 8.33 -11.29 -8.20
N GLY A 125 8.87 -12.47 -7.84
CA GLY A 125 10.31 -12.59 -7.57
C GLY A 125 10.72 -12.24 -6.13
N ILE A 126 9.78 -11.76 -5.31
CA ILE A 126 10.03 -11.37 -3.91
C ILE A 126 9.60 -12.48 -2.96
N SER A 127 10.45 -12.79 -1.97
CA SER A 127 10.09 -13.73 -0.91
C SER A 127 8.95 -13.16 -0.05
N PRO A 128 7.95 -13.98 0.36
CA PRO A 128 6.93 -13.54 1.33
C PRO A 128 7.52 -13.00 2.63
N ASP A 129 8.71 -13.47 3.04
CA ASP A 129 9.38 -13.00 4.26
C ASP A 129 10.08 -11.66 4.10
N ALA A 130 10.30 -11.18 2.86
CA ALA A 130 10.90 -9.87 2.65
C ALA A 130 9.96 -8.73 3.08
N PHE A 131 8.66 -9.01 3.12
CA PHE A 131 7.69 -7.99 3.42
C PHE A 131 7.60 -7.68 4.92
N GLY A 132 7.81 -6.42 5.29
CA GLY A 132 7.87 -5.98 6.68
C GLY A 132 9.17 -6.38 7.38
N HIS A 133 10.13 -6.97 6.67
CA HIS A 133 11.41 -7.38 7.23
C HIS A 133 12.26 -6.17 7.64
N ALA A 134 12.82 -6.22 8.86
CA ALA A 134 13.66 -5.15 9.43
C ALA A 134 12.98 -3.76 9.47
N SER A 135 11.65 -3.76 9.46
CA SER A 135 10.84 -2.57 9.36
C SER A 135 10.67 -1.91 10.75
N PRO A 136 10.79 -0.56 10.91
CA PRO A 136 10.71 0.09 12.23
C PRO A 136 9.40 -0.19 13.01
N PRO A 137 9.28 -0.10 14.33
CA PRO A 137 7.98 -0.36 14.98
C PRO A 137 6.86 0.60 14.47
N PRO A 138 5.62 0.12 14.28
CA PRO A 138 4.48 0.98 13.93
C PRO A 138 4.11 1.89 15.10
N SER A 139 3.47 3.02 14.82
CA SER A 139 2.89 3.92 15.83
C SER A 139 1.50 3.45 16.26
N PHE A 140 0.71 2.91 15.33
CA PHE A 140 -0.64 2.41 15.58
C PHE A 140 -1.07 1.45 14.47
N SER A 141 -2.26 0.87 14.62
CA SER A 141 -2.87 -0.02 13.65
C SER A 141 -4.34 0.29 13.46
N ILE A 142 -4.85 0.08 12.25
CA ILE A 142 -6.27 0.21 11.93
C ILE A 142 -6.82 -1.18 11.62
N ASP A 143 -7.90 -1.55 12.31
CA ASP A 143 -8.63 -2.79 12.04
C ASP A 143 -9.59 -2.58 10.88
N VAL A 144 -9.29 -3.21 9.75
CA VAL A 144 -10.07 -3.17 8.52
C VAL A 144 -10.75 -4.50 8.22
N ARG A 145 -10.85 -5.42 9.19
CA ARG A 145 -11.44 -6.75 9.00
C ARG A 145 -12.87 -6.70 8.49
N GLY A 146 -13.65 -5.69 8.87
CA GLY A 146 -15.01 -5.45 8.37
C GLY A 146 -15.06 -5.12 6.87
N TRP A 147 -13.93 -4.75 6.27
CA TRP A 147 -13.79 -4.36 4.86
C TRP A 147 -13.11 -5.43 4.01
N ALA A 148 -12.84 -6.62 4.55
CA ALA A 148 -12.11 -7.69 3.86
C ALA A 148 -12.73 -8.05 2.50
N GLY A 149 -14.06 -8.10 2.38
CA GLY A 149 -14.73 -8.38 1.11
C GLY A 149 -14.47 -7.32 0.03
N ARG A 150 -14.45 -6.03 0.41
CA ARG A 150 -14.11 -4.92 -0.50
C ARG A 150 -12.64 -4.96 -0.88
N LYS A 151 -11.75 -5.23 0.07
CA LYS A 151 -10.31 -5.40 -0.18
C LYS A 151 -10.05 -6.56 -1.16
N LEU A 152 -10.72 -7.69 -0.97
CA LEU A 152 -10.64 -8.83 -1.88
C LEU A 152 -11.16 -8.49 -3.30
N ALA A 153 -12.27 -7.76 -3.40
CA ALA A 153 -12.80 -7.31 -4.69
C ALA A 153 -11.80 -6.42 -5.43
N ALA A 154 -11.16 -5.48 -4.73
CA ALA A 154 -10.13 -4.60 -5.28
C ALA A 154 -8.88 -5.38 -5.75
N LEU A 155 -8.38 -6.32 -4.92
CA LEU A 155 -7.25 -7.19 -5.29
C LEU A 155 -7.53 -7.98 -6.58
N ARG A 156 -8.76 -8.48 -6.75
CA ARG A 156 -9.18 -9.25 -7.94
C ARG A 156 -9.27 -8.40 -9.22
N CYS A 157 -9.26 -7.07 -9.13
CA CYS A 157 -9.21 -6.20 -10.30
C CYS A 157 -7.86 -6.29 -11.02
N HIS A 158 -6.77 -6.61 -10.33
CA HIS A 158 -5.41 -6.65 -10.88
C HIS A 158 -5.07 -7.96 -11.61
N LYS A 159 -5.83 -8.32 -12.64
CA LYS A 159 -5.74 -9.61 -13.34
C LYS A 159 -4.35 -9.90 -13.91
N THR A 160 -3.68 -8.89 -14.47
CA THR A 160 -2.32 -9.03 -15.02
C THR A 160 -1.26 -9.22 -13.93
N GLN A 161 -1.54 -8.77 -12.70
CA GLN A 161 -0.68 -8.98 -11.52
C GLN A 161 -1.01 -10.28 -10.80
N ALA A 162 -2.25 -10.74 -10.99
CA ALA A 162 -2.86 -11.91 -10.40
C ALA A 162 -2.76 -13.13 -11.36
N GLY A 163 -1.60 -13.32 -12.00
CA GLY A 163 -1.32 -14.55 -12.75
C GLY A 163 -1.44 -15.79 -11.87
N SER A 164 -1.41 -17.00 -12.45
CA SER A 164 -1.67 -18.26 -11.73
C SER A 164 -0.76 -18.53 -10.52
N GLY A 165 0.39 -17.85 -10.42
CA GLY A 165 1.30 -17.92 -9.27
C GLY A 165 1.05 -16.88 -8.18
N SER A 166 0.13 -15.92 -8.36
CA SER A 166 -0.17 -14.91 -7.34
C SER A 166 -1.06 -15.50 -6.24
N PRO A 167 -0.68 -15.42 -4.95
CA PRO A 167 -1.46 -15.98 -3.85
C PRO A 167 -2.82 -15.29 -3.72
N PHE A 168 -2.93 -14.02 -4.11
CA PHE A 168 -4.17 -13.24 -3.98
C PHE A 168 -5.34 -13.79 -4.82
N VAL A 169 -5.08 -14.56 -5.88
CA VAL A 169 -6.12 -15.25 -6.65
C VAL A 169 -6.82 -16.33 -5.83
N TRP A 170 -6.06 -16.97 -4.94
CA TRP A 170 -6.47 -18.15 -4.20
C TRP A 170 -7.06 -17.82 -2.83
N LEU A 171 -6.92 -16.57 -2.37
CA LEU A 171 -7.47 -16.13 -1.10
C LEU A 171 -8.99 -15.94 -1.18
N ASP A 172 -9.66 -16.36 -0.10
CA ASP A 172 -11.04 -15.98 0.17
C ASP A 172 -11.12 -14.81 1.16
N GLU A 173 -12.35 -14.37 1.48
CA GLU A 173 -12.55 -13.25 2.39
C GLU A 173 -12.01 -13.55 3.80
N SER A 174 -12.08 -14.81 4.25
CA SER A 174 -11.60 -15.20 5.58
C SER A 174 -10.07 -15.10 5.67
N ASP A 175 -9.35 -15.43 4.59
CA ASP A 175 -7.90 -15.26 4.53
C ASP A 175 -7.52 -13.78 4.48
N VAL A 176 -8.19 -12.99 3.65
CA VAL A 176 -7.95 -11.53 3.58
C VAL A 176 -8.23 -10.89 4.94
N ARG A 177 -9.31 -11.29 5.62
CA ARG A 177 -9.62 -10.83 6.97
C ARG A 177 -8.53 -11.21 7.97
N ARG A 178 -7.96 -12.41 7.87
CA ARG A 178 -6.94 -12.91 8.80
C ARG A 178 -5.58 -12.25 8.57
N TRP A 179 -5.13 -12.20 7.33
CA TRP A 179 -3.75 -11.83 6.99
C TRP A 179 -3.60 -10.38 6.54
N LEU A 180 -4.66 -9.77 6.01
CA LEU A 180 -4.66 -8.40 5.48
C LEU A 180 -5.66 -7.48 6.20
N GLY A 181 -6.26 -7.94 7.30
CA GLY A 181 -7.30 -7.23 8.03
C GLY A 181 -6.78 -6.22 9.06
N LEU A 182 -5.48 -6.19 9.31
CA LEU A 182 -4.82 -5.21 10.15
C LEU A 182 -3.82 -4.41 9.31
N GLU A 183 -4.00 -3.09 9.27
CA GLU A 183 -3.11 -2.17 8.56
C GLU A 183 -2.28 -1.38 9.56
N LEU A 184 -0.96 -1.43 9.40
CA LEU A 184 0.00 -0.83 10.33
C LEU A 184 0.47 0.51 9.78
N PHE A 185 0.56 1.51 10.65
CA PHE A 185 1.00 2.85 10.27
C PHE A 185 2.02 3.38 11.26
N ARG A 186 2.97 4.17 10.76
CA ARG A 186 3.88 4.98 11.56
C ARG A 186 3.67 6.44 11.20
N ARG A 187 3.44 7.30 12.19
CA ARG A 187 3.40 8.75 11.93
C ARG A 187 4.82 9.24 11.63
N ALA A 188 4.98 10.04 10.58
CA ALA A 188 6.27 10.66 10.29
C ALA A 188 6.66 11.63 11.42
N PRO A 189 7.93 11.64 11.85
CA PRO A 189 8.41 12.55 12.89
C PRO A 189 8.67 13.95 12.31
N ILE A 190 7.65 14.54 11.69
CA ILE A 190 7.68 15.86 11.06
C ILE A 190 6.61 16.71 11.73
N GLU A 191 6.99 17.91 12.16
CA GLU A 191 6.03 18.88 12.70
C GLU A 191 5.11 19.36 11.58
N THR A 192 3.82 19.09 11.73
CA THR A 192 2.77 19.41 10.77
C THR A 192 1.56 19.96 11.53
N ALA A 193 0.84 20.92 10.95
CA ALA A 193 -0.30 21.57 11.59
C ALA A 193 -1.57 20.69 11.58
N GLY A 194 -1.61 19.65 10.74
CA GLY A 194 -2.80 18.82 10.63
C GLY A 194 -2.96 17.83 11.79
N GLY A 195 -4.22 17.58 12.15
CA GLY A 195 -4.60 16.76 13.30
C GLY A 195 -4.50 15.25 13.09
N ASP A 196 -4.90 14.49 14.10
CA ASP A 196 -4.69 13.04 14.18
C ASP A 196 -5.73 12.23 13.39
N VAL A 197 -5.77 12.41 12.07
CA VAL A 197 -6.84 11.83 11.22
C VAL A 197 -6.86 10.32 11.27
N LEU A 198 -5.72 9.67 11.01
CA LEU A 198 -5.64 8.20 10.99
C LEU A 198 -5.65 7.59 12.39
N GLU A 199 -5.08 8.26 13.38
CA GLU A 199 -5.10 7.78 14.77
C GLU A 199 -6.52 7.75 15.33
N ARG A 200 -7.41 8.65 14.91
CA ARG A 200 -8.84 8.56 15.26
C ARG A 200 -9.56 7.35 14.64
N LEU A 201 -9.00 6.78 13.58
CA LEU A 201 -9.47 5.53 12.96
C LEU A 201 -8.80 4.31 13.59
N ALA A 202 -7.64 4.48 14.24
CA ALA A 202 -7.05 3.45 15.07
C ALA A 202 -8.01 3.17 16.22
N GLY A 203 -8.39 1.90 16.42
CA GLY A 203 -9.47 1.58 17.35
C GLY A 203 -9.19 2.08 18.77
N VAL A 204 -10.22 2.66 19.42
CA VAL A 204 -10.40 2.47 20.86
C VAL A 204 -10.80 1.00 21.01
N LEU A 205 -10.08 0.22 21.81
CA LEU A 205 -10.62 -1.05 22.28
C LEU A 205 -11.90 -0.73 23.04
N SER A 206 -13.06 -0.90 22.41
CA SER A 206 -14.29 -1.10 23.16
C SER A 206 -14.02 -2.28 24.07
N GLY A 207 -13.86 -1.98 25.36
CA GLY A 207 -13.73 -2.97 26.40
C GLY A 207 -14.88 -3.96 26.25
N GLY A 208 -14.54 -5.20 25.94
CA GLY A 208 -15.40 -6.31 26.30
C GLY A 208 -15.22 -6.53 27.80
N GLU A 209 -16.09 -5.93 28.61
CA GLU A 209 -16.63 -6.64 29.78
C GLU A 209 -17.44 -7.83 29.20
N ALA A 210 -17.38 -9.06 29.70
CA ALA A 210 -17.09 -9.57 31.04
C ALA A 210 -16.37 -10.94 30.98
#